data_AF-A0A380FGR9-F1
#
_entry.id   AF-A0A380FGR9-F1
#
_cell.length_a   1.000
_cell.length_b   1.000
_cell.length_c   1.000
_cell.angle_alpha   90.00
_cell.angle_beta   90.00
_cell.angle_gamma   90.00
#
_symmetry.space_group_name_H-M   'P 1'
#
loop_
_entity.id
_entity.type
_entity.pdbx_description
1 polymer ?
#
loop_
_entity_poly.entity_id
_entity_poly.type
_entity_poly.pdbx_seq_one_letter_code
_entity_poly.pdbx_strand_id
1 'polypeptide(L)' 'MSPEELKQMEAKIILGNTYHLWLQPGNDIIRKSGGLHQFMNWDGPILTDSGGFQVFSLSNLRKYY' A
#
# COMPACT_ATOMS: atom_id res chain seq x y z
N MET A 1 2.60 -2.08 -12.55
CA MET A 1 4.02 -2.47 -12.54
C MET A 1 4.13 -3.76 -11.75
N SER A 2 4.75 -4.78 -12.34
CA SER A 2 4.98 -6.06 -11.68
C SER A 2 6.19 -5.99 -10.74
N PRO A 3 6.29 -6.88 -9.74
CA PRO A 3 7.50 -7.02 -8.94
C PRO A 3 8.78 -7.23 -9.77
N GLU A 4 8.66 -7.92 -10.91
CA GLU A 4 9.80 -8.16 -11.81
C GLU A 4 10.31 -6.89 -12.47
N GLU A 5 9.42 -6.01 -12.93
CA GLU A 5 9.79 -4.70 -13.48
C GLU A 5 10.48 -3.83 -12.41
N LEU A 6 10.03 -3.89 -11.15
CA LEU A 6 10.68 -3.17 -10.04
C LEU A 6 12.09 -3.69 -9.78
N LYS A 7 12.32 -5.00 -9.89
CA LYS A 7 13.65 -5.61 -9.78
C LYS A 7 14.56 -5.16 -10.93
N GLN A 8 14.04 -5.14 -12.16
CA GLN A 8 14.78 -4.66 -13.34
C GLN A 8 15.15 -3.18 -13.24
N MET A 9 14.31 -2.37 -12.60
CA MET A 9 14.57 -0.96 -12.30
C MET A 9 15.51 -0.76 -11.10
N GLU A 10 16.01 -1.84 -10.50
CA GLU A 10 16.88 -1.84 -9.32
C GLU A 10 16.28 -1.09 -8.11
N ALA A 11 14.95 -1.09 -7.99
CA ALA A 11 14.26 -0.46 -6.87
C ALA A 11 14.71 -1.07 -5.54
N LYS A 12 15.25 -0.23 -4.63
CA LYS A 12 15.75 -0.67 -3.32
C LYS A 12 14.70 -0.69 -2.23
N ILE A 13 13.60 0.05 -2.42
CA ILE A 13 12.47 0.14 -1.51
C ILE A 13 11.24 0.61 -2.28
N ILE A 14 10.07 0.15 -1.85
CA ILE A 14 8.79 0.66 -2.32
C ILE A 14 8.01 1.30 -1.17
N LEU A 15 7.18 2.29 -1.50
CA LEU A 15 6.26 2.92 -0.55
C LEU A 15 4.85 2.34 -0.74
N GLY A 16 4.32 1.68 0.29
CA GLY A 16 2.93 1.23 0.35
C GLY A 16 2.06 2.25 1.07
N ASN A 17 0.96 2.67 0.44
CA ASN A 17 0.03 3.59 1.07
C ASN A 17 -0.98 2.87 1.98
N THR A 18 -0.95 3.18 3.27
CA THR A 18 -1.75 2.44 4.26
C THR A 18 -3.24 2.76 4.16
N TYR A 19 -3.60 3.98 3.75
CA TYR A 19 -5.01 4.36 3.59
C TYR A 19 -5.72 3.48 2.57
N HIS A 20 -5.10 3.27 1.41
CA HIS A 20 -5.69 2.41 0.37
C HIS A 20 -5.70 0.93 0.78
N LEU A 21 -4.60 0.42 1.33
CA LEU A 21 -4.52 -0.97 1.79
C LEU A 21 -5.59 -1.30 2.85
N TRP A 22 -5.86 -0.34 3.75
CA TRP A 22 -6.90 -0.45 4.76
C TRP A 22 -8.31 -0.41 4.17
N LEU A 23 -8.56 0.46 3.18
CA LEU A 23 -9.88 0.60 2.55
C LEU A 23 -10.24 -0.62 1.69
N GLN A 24 -9.30 -1.06 0.85
CA GLN A 24 -9.45 -2.22 -0.02
C GLN A 24 -8.05 -2.72 -0.42
N PRO A 25 -7.69 -3.99 -0.18
CA PRO A 25 -8.55 -5.12 0.18
C PRO A 25 -8.92 -5.20 1.68
N GLY A 26 -8.27 -4.42 2.53
CA GLY A 26 -8.44 -4.47 3.98
C GLY A 26 -7.48 -5.42 4.68
N ASN A 27 -7.24 -5.13 5.96
CA ASN A 27 -6.19 -5.77 6.76
C ASN A 27 -6.37 -7.29 6.92
N ASP A 28 -7.61 -7.77 7.00
CA ASP A 28 -7.88 -9.20 7.16
C ASP A 28 -7.46 -10.02 5.95
N ILE A 29 -7.65 -9.49 4.75
CA ILE A 29 -7.23 -10.14 3.51
C ILE A 29 -5.71 -10.16 3.44
N ILE A 30 -5.05 -9.03 3.69
CA ILE A 30 -3.58 -8.92 3.69
C ILE A 30 -2.97 -9.90 4.71
N ARG A 31 -3.56 -10.00 5.91
CA ARG A 31 -3.13 -10.93 6.95
C ARG A 31 -3.30 -12.39 6.50
N LYS A 32 -4.46 -12.75 5.92
CA LYS A 32 -4.73 -14.10 5.41
C LYS A 32 -3.79 -14.48 4.26
N SER A 33 -3.32 -13.52 3.48
CA SER A 33 -2.32 -13.72 2.42
C SER A 33 -0.89 -13.94 2.94
N GLY A 34 -0.66 -13.91 4.26
CA GLY A 34 0.69 -14.04 4.83
C GLY A 34 1.43 -12.71 4.99
N GLY A 35 0.70 -11.58 4.99
CA GLY A 35 1.26 -10.24 5.14
C GLY A 35 1.52 -9.53 3.81
N LEU A 36 1.95 -8.27 3.90
CA LEU A 36 2.01 -7.36 2.75
C LEU A 36 3.02 -7.80 1.67
N HIS A 37 4.16 -8.36 2.06
CA HIS A 37 5.16 -8.89 1.12
C HIS A 37 4.58 -10.01 0.25
N GLN A 38 3.90 -10.98 0.87
CA GLN A 38 3.26 -12.08 0.17
C GLN A 38 2.10 -11.60 -0.70
N PHE A 39 1.29 -10.69 -0.19
CA PHE A 39 0.18 -10.10 -0.94
C PHE A 39 0.63 -9.38 -2.23
N MET A 40 1.75 -8.64 -2.16
CA MET A 40 2.29 -7.92 -3.32
C MET A 40 3.28 -8.74 -4.15
N ASN A 41 3.62 -9.96 -3.73
CA ASN A 41 4.70 -10.77 -4.28
C ASN A 41 6.02 -9.97 -4.40
N TRP A 42 6.35 -9.21 -3.36
CA TRP A 42 7.57 -8.40 -3.26
C TRP A 42 8.39 -8.83 -2.05
N ASP A 43 9.66 -9.15 -2.28
CA ASP A 43 10.61 -9.66 -1.30
C ASP A 43 11.59 -8.58 -0.79
N GLY A 44 11.60 -7.40 -1.40
CA GLY A 44 12.42 -6.28 -0.96
C GLY A 44 11.78 -5.45 0.16
N PRO A 45 12.50 -4.43 0.66
CA PRO A 45 11.97 -3.51 1.67
C PRO A 45 10.69 -2.80 1.25
N ILE A 46 9.78 -2.62 2.21
CA ILE A 46 8.55 -1.83 2.07
C ILE A 46 8.54 -0.77 3.18
N LEU A 47 8.44 0.50 2.79
CA LEU A 47 8.06 1.57 3.69
C LEU A 47 6.54 1.71 3.64
N THR A 48 5.87 1.76 4.78
CA THR A 48 4.45 2.09 4.84
C THR A 48 4.28 3.48 5.46
N ASP A 49 3.38 4.28 4.89
CA ASP A 49 2.95 5.53 5.52
C ASP A 49 1.87 5.26 6.57
N SER A 50 1.42 6.30 7.28
CA SER A 50 0.34 6.19 8.27
C SER A 50 -1.07 6.32 7.68
N GLY A 51 -1.20 6.70 6.41
CA GLY A 51 -2.47 7.05 5.75
C GLY A 51 -3.09 8.39 6.18
N GLY A 52 -2.50 9.09 7.15
CA GLY A 52 -3.08 10.33 7.73
C GLY A 52 -3.25 11.46 6.72
N PHE A 53 -2.34 11.56 5.75
CA PHE A 53 -2.44 12.57 4.68
C PHE A 53 -3.70 12.38 3.82
N GLN A 54 -4.03 11.14 3.46
CA GLN A 54 -5.24 10.83 2.68
C GLN A 54 -6.50 11.03 3.51
N VAL A 55 -6.50 10.61 4.77
CA VAL A 55 -7.63 10.86 5.69
C VAL A 55 -7.93 12.36 5.75
N PHE A 56 -6.89 13.20 5.94
CA PHE A 56 -7.05 14.65 5.97
C PHE A 56 -7.52 15.21 4.62
N SER A 57 -6.82 14.91 3.53
CA SER A 57 -7.07 15.54 2.22
C SER A 57 -8.42 15.12 1.62
N LEU A 58 -8.81 13.85 1.78
CA LEU A 58 -10.07 13.32 1.26
C LEU A 58 -11.27 13.59 2.18
N SER A 59 -11.06 13.94 3.46
CA SER A 59 -12.15 14.37 4.35
C SER A 59 -12.79 15.69 3.86
N ASN A 60 -12.01 16.56 3.23
CA ASN A 60 -12.50 17.82 2.66
C ASN A 60 -13.27 17.63 1.35
N LEU A 61 -12.91 16.64 0.53
CA LEU A 61 -13.65 16.28 -0.70
C LEU A 61 -15.02 15.65 -0.40
N ARG A 62 -15.15 14.96 0.74
CA ARG A 62 -16.43 14.40 1.22
C ARG A 62 -17.45 15.42 1.70
N LYS A 63 -17.08 16.69 1.92
CA LYS A 63 -18.04 17.74 2.33
C LYS A 63 -18.90 18.28 1.17
N TYR A 64 -18.61 17.88 -0.06
CA TYR A 64 -19.31 18.33 -1.27
C TYR A 64 -20.18 17.25 -1.92
N TYR A 65 -20.34 16.10 -1.27
CA TYR A 65 -21.28 15.02 -1.59
C TYR A 65 -22.12 14.70 -0.36
#